data_AF-A0A8T1T899-F1
#
_entry.id   AF-A0A8T1T899-F1
#
_cell.length_a   1.000
_cell.length_b   1.000
_cell.length_c   1.000
_cell.angle_alpha   90.00
_cell.angle_beta   90.00
_cell.angle_gamma   90.00
#
_symmetry.space_group_name_H-M   'P 1'
#
loop_
_entity.id
_entity.type
_entity.pdbx_description
1 polymer ?
#
loop_
_entity_poly.entity_id
_entity_poly.type
_entity_poly.pdbx_seq_one_letter_code
_entity_poly.pdbx_strand_id
1 'polypeptide(L)'
;MDLSLINASCKGVSNGTHVNINFSLKSCGTIVDVVNDKIIATNLVTGLPKQTPGSNGDIIIRTSKLLVPVTCEFPRQYTISEGYVTNLKNSPLEIMSRNRGVFPFTLEIFKDKEFDEPYRDSLPTLKLRDSLYFGIEPVVHVSGLETLVE
;
A
#
# COMPACT_ATOMS: atom_id res chain seq x y z
N MET A 1 21.71 -24.10 13.56
CA MET A 1 22.36 -22.82 13.20
C MET A 1 21.53 -21.70 13.81
N ASP A 2 22.17 -20.66 14.32
CA ASP A 2 21.52 -19.45 14.82
C ASP A 2 21.69 -18.36 13.77
N LEU A 3 20.57 -17.79 13.32
CA LEU A 3 20.56 -16.74 12.31
C LEU A 3 20.24 -15.40 12.96
N SER A 4 20.96 -14.35 12.56
CA SER A 4 20.69 -12.97 12.97
C SER A 4 20.92 -12.00 11.82
N LEU A 5 20.36 -10.80 11.93
CA LEU A 5 20.64 -9.70 11.01
C LEU A 5 21.93 -8.96 11.38
N ILE A 6 22.22 -7.85 10.68
CA ILE A 6 23.34 -6.94 10.99
C ILE A 6 23.33 -6.57 12.48
N ASN A 7 22.15 -6.25 13.01
CA ASN A 7 21.96 -6.14 14.45
C ASN A 7 21.69 -7.54 15.05
N ALA A 8 22.62 -8.02 15.87
CA ALA A 8 22.56 -9.34 16.51
C ALA A 8 21.37 -9.53 17.49
N SER A 9 20.74 -8.45 17.95
CA SER A 9 19.48 -8.53 18.72
C SER A 9 18.31 -9.05 17.88
N CYS A 10 18.37 -8.89 16.55
CA CYS A 10 17.34 -9.39 15.65
C CYS A 10 17.68 -10.81 15.18
N LYS A 11 17.15 -11.79 15.91
CA LYS A 11 17.37 -13.22 15.67
C LYS A 11 16.20 -13.85 14.91
N GLY A 12 16.51 -14.86 14.10
CA GLY A 12 15.49 -15.67 13.44
C GLY A 12 14.78 -16.62 14.40
N VAL A 13 13.47 -16.73 14.24
CA VAL A 13 12.62 -17.65 14.99
C VAL A 13 12.36 -18.88 14.13
N SER A 14 12.71 -20.07 14.64
CA SER A 14 12.51 -21.32 13.90
C SER A 14 11.19 -21.99 14.29
N ASN A 15 10.44 -22.45 13.30
CA ASN A 15 9.23 -23.26 13.47
C ASN A 15 9.48 -24.73 13.07
N GLY A 16 10.68 -25.24 13.35
CA GLY A 16 11.09 -26.62 13.02
C GLY A 16 11.54 -26.83 11.57
N THR A 17 10.79 -26.32 10.59
CA THR A 17 11.13 -26.46 9.15
C THR A 17 11.75 -25.21 8.55
N HIS A 18 11.26 -24.04 8.95
CA HIS A 18 11.71 -22.75 8.44
C HIS A 18 12.24 -21.87 9.58
N VAL A 19 13.07 -20.89 9.21
CA VAL A 19 13.49 -19.80 10.09
C VAL A 19 12.92 -18.51 9.54
N ASN A 20 12.08 -17.85 10.33
CA ASN A 20 11.50 -16.56 9.98
C ASN A 20 12.31 -15.43 10.61
N ILE A 21 12.67 -14.44 9.81
CA ILE A 21 13.34 -13.21 10.24
C ILE A 21 12.52 -12.05 9.69
N ASN A 22 12.12 -11.12 10.56
CA ASN A 22 11.37 -9.94 10.16
C ASN A 22 12.20 -8.68 10.43
N PHE A 23 12.23 -7.78 9.46
CA PHE A 23 12.83 -6.46 9.60
C PHE A 23 12.08 -5.44 8.75
N SER A 24 12.11 -4.20 9.21
CA SER A 24 11.56 -3.04 8.52
C SER A 24 12.68 -2.18 7.95
N LEU A 25 12.30 -1.16 7.19
CA LEU A 25 13.21 -0.14 6.65
C LEU A 25 14.08 0.54 7.73
N LYS A 26 13.60 0.65 8.98
CA LYS A 26 14.31 1.40 10.05
C LYS A 26 14.80 0.54 11.21
N SER A 27 14.56 -0.77 11.19
CA SER A 27 14.89 -1.66 12.30
C SER A 27 16.09 -2.55 11.98
N CYS A 28 16.67 -3.18 13.00
CA CYS A 28 17.67 -4.24 12.85
C CYS A 28 18.93 -3.87 12.04
N GLY A 29 19.28 -2.58 11.99
CA GLY A 29 20.44 -2.09 11.24
C GLY A 29 20.27 -2.15 9.73
N THR A 30 19.03 -2.20 9.21
CA THR A 30 18.74 -2.11 7.77
C THR A 30 19.32 -0.81 7.21
N ILE A 31 20.08 -0.93 6.13
CA ILE A 31 20.62 0.21 5.37
C ILE A 31 19.59 0.59 4.32
N VAL A 32 19.23 1.87 4.26
CA VAL A 32 18.24 2.38 3.31
C VAL A 32 18.89 3.41 2.42
N ASP A 33 18.87 3.13 1.12
CA ASP A 33 19.35 4.03 0.08
C ASP A 33 18.17 4.47 -0.79
N VAL A 34 18.09 5.77 -1.04
CA VAL A 34 17.08 6.35 -1.94
C VAL A 34 17.76 6.69 -3.25
N VAL A 35 17.43 5.95 -4.29
CA VAL A 35 18.04 6.10 -5.62
C VAL A 35 16.93 6.30 -6.65
N ASN A 36 16.94 7.46 -7.32
CA ASN A 36 15.94 7.84 -8.31
C ASN A 36 14.49 7.74 -7.78
N ASP A 37 13.71 6.85 -8.37
CA ASP A 37 12.31 6.55 -8.13
C ASP A 37 12.10 5.33 -7.23
N LYS A 38 13.15 4.79 -6.59
CA LYS A 38 13.04 3.65 -5.68
C LYS A 38 13.77 3.84 -4.35
N ILE A 39 13.27 3.14 -3.33
CA ILE A 39 13.87 3.00 -2.01
C ILE A 39 14.42 1.58 -1.94
N ILE A 40 15.72 1.46 -1.74
CA ILE A 40 16.42 0.18 -1.63
C ILE A 40 16.73 -0.06 -0.17
N ALA A 41 16.24 -1.17 0.38
CA ALA A 41 16.49 -1.58 1.75
C ALA A 41 17.33 -2.84 1.77
N THR A 42 18.50 -2.78 2.39
CA THR A 42 19.46 -3.88 2.42
C THR A 42 19.77 -4.29 3.85
N ASN A 43 19.78 -5.60 4.10
CA ASN A 43 20.24 -6.19 5.35
C ASN A 43 21.10 -7.44 5.08
N LEU A 44 21.82 -7.93 6.08
CA LEU A 44 22.71 -9.09 5.97
C LEU A 44 22.32 -10.14 7.00
N VAL A 45 21.88 -11.30 6.52
CA VAL A 45 21.64 -12.46 7.37
C VAL A 45 22.97 -13.16 7.63
N THR A 46 23.34 -13.22 8.91
CA THR A 46 24.52 -13.93 9.40
C THR A 46 24.08 -15.22 10.08
N GLY A 47 24.64 -16.35 9.66
CA GLY A 47 24.42 -17.64 10.30
C GLY A 47 25.65 -18.11 11.06
N LEU A 48 25.47 -18.40 12.35
CA LEU A 48 26.48 -18.98 13.22
C LEU A 48 26.12 -20.43 13.59
N PRO A 49 27.10 -21.33 13.72
CA PRO A 49 26.87 -22.67 14.26
C PRO A 49 26.22 -22.60 15.65
N LYS A 50 25.27 -23.51 15.94
CA LYS A 50 24.61 -23.57 17.25
C LYS A 50 25.62 -23.97 18.33
N GLN A 51 25.54 -23.36 19.51
CA GLN A 51 26.36 -23.73 20.65
C GLN A 51 26.06 -25.19 21.06
N THR A 52 27.10 -25.98 21.28
CA THR A 52 26.98 -27.29 21.94
C THR A 52 26.75 -27.07 23.44
N PRO A 53 25.79 -27.76 24.07
CA PRO A 53 25.48 -27.59 25.49
C PRO A 53 26.68 -28.09 26.31
N GLY A 54 27.40 -27.16 26.96
CA GLY A 54 28.62 -27.45 27.73
C GLY A 54 29.69 -26.35 27.68
N SER A 55 29.58 -25.40 26.73
CA SER A 55 30.50 -24.27 26.60
C SER A 55 29.87 -22.98 27.13
N ASN A 56 30.18 -22.59 28.36
CA ASN A 56 29.82 -21.29 28.95
C ASN A 56 30.80 -20.16 28.55
N GLY A 57 31.62 -20.35 27.52
CA GLY A 57 32.67 -19.42 27.08
C GLY A 57 32.47 -18.88 25.67
N ASP A 58 33.16 -17.77 25.38
CA ASP A 58 33.14 -17.06 24.09
C ASP A 58 33.17 -17.98 22.87
N ILE A 59 32.28 -17.72 21.91
CA ILE A 59 32.12 -18.54 20.71
C ILE A 59 33.31 -18.29 19.76
N ILE A 60 34.28 -19.21 19.76
CA ILE A 60 35.34 -19.22 18.76
C ILE A 60 34.79 -19.83 17.47
N ILE A 61 34.53 -18.98 16.48
CA ILE A 61 34.04 -19.40 15.17
C ILE A 61 35.23 -19.97 14.36
N ARG A 62 35.36 -21.31 14.33
CA ARG A 62 36.39 -22.02 13.56
C ARG A 62 35.97 -22.35 12.11
N THR A 63 34.67 -22.25 11.82
CA THR A 63 34.08 -22.53 10.50
C THR A 63 33.60 -21.25 9.82
N SER A 64 33.44 -21.28 8.49
CA SER A 64 32.95 -20.13 7.72
C SER A 64 31.56 -19.70 8.19
N LYS A 65 31.40 -18.41 8.47
CA LYS A 65 30.09 -17.80 8.76
C LYS A 65 29.25 -17.81 7.47
N LEU A 66 27.97 -18.13 7.59
CA LEU A 66 27.03 -17.91 6.48
C LEU A 66 26.71 -16.42 6.42
N LEU A 67 26.84 -15.81 5.25
CA LEU A 67 26.50 -14.40 5.01
C LEU A 67 25.61 -14.33 3.78
N VAL A 68 24.36 -13.88 3.95
CA VAL A 68 23.38 -13.78 2.88
C VAL A 68 22.84 -12.35 2.82
N PRO A 69 23.20 -11.54 1.81
CA PRO A 69 22.64 -10.22 1.63
C PRO A 69 21.19 -10.33 1.16
N VAL A 70 20.31 -9.55 1.79
CA VAL A 70 18.89 -9.47 1.46
C VAL A 70 18.58 -8.03 1.09
N THR A 71 18.03 -7.83 -0.11
CA THR A 71 17.67 -6.51 -0.63
C THR A 71 16.21 -6.50 -1.06
N CYS A 72 15.47 -5.48 -0.63
CA CYS A 72 14.09 -5.21 -1.02
C CYS A 72 14.04 -3.84 -1.71
N GLU A 73 13.39 -3.78 -2.87
CA GLU A 73 13.18 -2.54 -3.61
C GLU A 73 11.72 -2.11 -3.52
N PHE A 74 11.50 -0.85 -3.16
CA PHE A 74 10.18 -0.24 -3.06
C PHE A 74 10.08 0.93 -4.03
N PRO A 75 9.18 0.89 -5.02
CA PRO A 75 8.97 2.04 -5.90
C PRO A 75 8.37 3.21 -5.12
N ARG A 76 8.85 4.42 -5.38
CA ARG A 76 8.35 5.68 -4.77
C ARG A 76 7.02 6.12 -5.37
N GLN A 77 6.73 5.66 -6.58
CA GLN A 77 5.46 5.85 -7.25
C GLN A 77 4.96 4.47 -7.67
N TYR A 78 3.78 4.10 -7.21
CA TYR A 78 3.09 2.92 -7.68
C TYR A 78 1.71 3.34 -8.16
N THR A 79 1.37 2.97 -9.39
CA THR A 79 0.03 3.21 -9.93
C THR A 79 -0.94 2.28 -9.23
N ILE A 80 -1.73 2.83 -8.31
CA ILE A 80 -2.80 2.09 -7.64
C ILE A 80 -3.99 2.12 -8.59
N SER A 81 -4.30 1.00 -9.25
CA SER A 81 -5.60 0.79 -9.85
C SER A 81 -6.51 0.15 -8.79
N GLU A 82 -7.25 0.97 -8.05
CA GLU A 82 -8.36 0.45 -7.27
C GLU A 82 -9.43 -0.02 -8.25
N GLY A 83 -9.80 -1.31 -8.17
CA GLY A 83 -10.74 -1.96 -9.10
C GLY A 83 -12.18 -1.51 -8.93
N TYR A 84 -12.44 -0.26 -8.56
CA TYR A 84 -13.77 0.31 -8.67
C TYR A 84 -14.01 0.71 -10.12
N VAL A 85 -14.44 -0.27 -10.91
CA VAL A 85 -15.04 -0.02 -12.21
C VAL A 85 -16.43 0.53 -11.93
N THR A 86 -16.62 1.86 -12.03
CA THR A 86 -17.97 2.40 -12.15
C THR A 86 -18.60 1.71 -13.33
N ASN A 87 -19.71 1.01 -13.10
CA ASN A 87 -20.49 0.48 -14.19
C ASN A 87 -21.12 1.69 -14.90
N LEU A 88 -20.40 2.30 -15.85
CA LEU A 88 -20.91 3.37 -16.73
C LEU A 88 -22.08 2.89 -17.62
N LYS A 89 -22.36 1.58 -17.61
CA LYS A 89 -23.55 0.95 -18.21
C LYS A 89 -24.73 0.82 -17.25
N ASN A 90 -24.61 1.21 -15.98
CA ASN A 90 -25.78 1.24 -15.13
C ASN A 90 -26.67 2.38 -15.58
N SER A 91 -27.86 2.01 -16.04
CA SER A 91 -28.99 2.91 -16.22
C SER A 91 -29.14 3.79 -14.98
N PRO A 92 -29.62 5.04 -15.13
CA PRO A 92 -29.88 5.92 -14.00
C PRO A 92 -30.66 5.19 -12.90
N LEU A 93 -30.30 5.42 -11.64
CA LEU A 93 -31.01 4.87 -10.48
C LEU A 93 -32.50 5.20 -10.57
N GLU A 94 -33.34 4.19 -10.80
CA GLU A 94 -34.80 4.33 -10.82
C GLU A 94 -35.35 4.11 -9.42
N ILE A 95 -35.73 5.19 -8.72
CA ILE A 95 -36.33 5.09 -7.39
C ILE A 95 -37.83 4.79 -7.53
N MET A 96 -38.23 3.55 -7.21
CA MET A 96 -39.64 3.16 -7.19
C MET A 96 -40.38 3.73 -5.96
N SER A 97 -41.13 4.81 -6.16
CA SER A 97 -42.13 5.30 -5.19
C SER A 97 -43.55 4.84 -5.56
N ARG A 98 -44.56 5.16 -4.73
CA ARG A 98 -45.97 4.79 -4.96
C ARG A 98 -46.53 5.32 -6.29
N ASN A 99 -45.87 6.31 -6.90
CA ASN A 99 -45.97 6.67 -8.31
C ASN A 99 -44.62 6.38 -9.01
N ARG A 100 -44.65 5.82 -10.23
CA ARG A 100 -43.45 5.53 -11.02
C ARG A 100 -42.85 6.82 -11.59
N GLY A 101 -41.58 7.07 -11.32
CA GLY A 101 -40.80 8.16 -11.91
C GLY A 101 -39.32 7.79 -11.89
N VAL A 102 -38.61 8.12 -12.97
CA VAL A 102 -37.16 7.94 -13.07
C VAL A 102 -36.51 9.30 -12.84
N PHE A 103 -35.61 9.38 -11.87
CA PHE A 103 -34.86 10.59 -11.55
C PHE A 103 -33.39 10.33 -11.84
N PRO A 104 -32.92 10.60 -13.07
CA PRO A 104 -31.52 10.40 -13.40
C PRO A 104 -30.63 11.40 -12.66
N PHE A 105 -29.51 10.90 -12.15
CA PHE A 105 -28.45 11.72 -11.54
C PHE A 105 -27.15 11.52 -12.31
N THR A 106 -26.33 12.56 -12.36
CA THR A 106 -24.99 12.53 -12.93
C THR A 106 -23.96 12.78 -11.84
N LEU A 107 -22.87 12.01 -11.88
CA LEU A 107 -21.70 12.17 -11.04
C LEU A 107 -20.56 12.69 -11.91
N GLU A 108 -19.98 13.83 -11.53
CA GLU A 108 -18.87 14.47 -12.24
C GLU A 108 -17.67 14.70 -11.31
N ILE A 109 -16.47 14.71 -11.89
CA ILE A 109 -15.21 14.99 -11.19
C ILE A 109 -14.72 16.37 -11.60
N PHE A 110 -14.40 17.21 -10.62
CA PHE A 110 -13.99 18.60 -10.82
C PHE A 110 -12.49 18.79 -10.55
N LYS A 111 -11.91 19.79 -11.21
CA LYS A 111 -10.49 20.12 -11.08
C LYS A 111 -10.13 20.71 -9.73
N ASP A 112 -11.07 21.42 -9.11
CA ASP A 112 -10.88 22.16 -7.87
C ASP A 112 -12.17 22.19 -7.03
N LYS A 113 -12.10 22.88 -5.89
CA LYS A 113 -13.18 22.97 -4.90
C LYS A 113 -14.26 23.97 -5.30
N GLU A 114 -14.04 24.72 -6.38
CA GLU A 114 -14.96 25.71 -6.91
C GLU A 114 -16.05 25.03 -7.77
N PHE A 115 -15.82 23.79 -8.21
CA PHE A 115 -16.76 22.99 -9.00
C PHE A 115 -17.15 23.62 -10.35
N ASP A 116 -16.28 24.46 -10.91
CA ASP A 116 -16.54 25.15 -12.19
C ASP A 116 -16.11 24.31 -13.41
N GLU A 117 -14.98 23.62 -13.31
CA GLU A 117 -14.38 22.88 -14.44
C GLU A 117 -14.37 21.36 -14.21
N PRO A 118 -15.26 20.60 -14.88
CA PRO A 118 -15.23 19.15 -14.83
C PRO A 118 -14.20 18.55 -15.79
N TYR A 119 -13.72 17.35 -15.47
CA TYR A 119 -12.91 16.52 -16.36
C TYR A 119 -13.79 15.85 -17.43
N ARG A 120 -13.66 16.26 -18.70
CA ARG A 120 -14.50 15.78 -19.82
C ARG A 120 -13.87 14.67 -20.67
N ASP A 121 -12.62 14.86 -21.08
CA ASP A 121 -11.97 13.99 -22.07
C ASP A 121 -10.95 13.01 -21.48
N SER A 122 -10.48 13.28 -20.25
CA SER A 122 -9.43 12.51 -19.61
C SER A 122 -9.61 12.47 -18.11
N LEU A 123 -9.30 11.32 -17.50
CA LEU A 123 -9.29 11.16 -16.06
C LEU A 123 -8.13 11.96 -15.41
N PRO A 124 -8.32 12.50 -14.20
CA PRO A 124 -7.26 13.21 -13.49
C PRO A 124 -6.10 12.28 -13.15
N THR A 125 -4.87 12.76 -13.32
CA THR A 125 -3.67 12.10 -12.79
C THR A 125 -3.35 12.68 -11.43
N LEU A 126 -3.45 11.86 -10.38
CA LEU A 126 -3.36 12.32 -8.99
C LEU A 126 -2.17 11.70 -8.27
N LYS A 127 -1.62 12.46 -7.32
CA LYS A 127 -0.60 11.99 -6.37
C LYS A 127 -1.23 11.70 -5.02
N LEU A 128 -0.51 10.92 -4.22
CA LEU A 128 -0.92 10.63 -2.86
C LEU A 128 -1.07 11.93 -2.06
N ARG A 129 -2.23 12.11 -1.41
CA ARG A 129 -2.67 13.31 -0.67
C ARG A 129 -3.24 14.46 -1.50
N ASP A 130 -3.38 14.31 -2.81
CA ASP A 130 -4.14 15.27 -3.61
C ASP A 130 -5.63 15.17 -3.24
N SER A 131 -6.32 16.31 -3.22
CA SER A 131 -7.77 16.37 -2.98
C SER A 131 -8.53 16.09 -4.28
N LEU A 132 -9.59 15.29 -4.16
CA LEU A 132 -10.52 14.96 -5.24
C LEU A 132 -11.87 15.62 -4.96
N TYR A 133 -12.43 16.25 -5.98
CA TYR A 133 -13.70 16.96 -5.89
C TYR A 133 -14.73 16.28 -6.79
N PHE A 134 -15.87 15.90 -6.21
CA PHE A 134 -16.96 15.23 -6.90
C PHE A 134 -18.24 16.04 -6.72
N GLY A 135 -19.03 16.17 -7.78
CA GLY A 135 -20.37 16.75 -7.74
C GLY A 135 -21.41 15.73 -8.18
N ILE A 136 -22.57 15.76 -7.52
CA ILE A 136 -23.74 14.97 -7.90
C ILE A 136 -24.88 15.94 -8.14
N GLU A 137 -25.49 15.85 -9.31
CA GLU A 137 -26.64 16.69 -9.66
C GLU A 137 -27.74 15.85 -10.33
N PRO A 138 -29.03 16.11 -10.04
CA PRO A 138 -30.12 15.57 -10.83
C PRO A 138 -30.09 16.14 -12.26
N VAL A 139 -30.20 15.26 -13.25
CA VAL A 139 -30.24 15.65 -14.68
C VAL A 139 -31.46 16.51 -15.00
N VAL A 140 -32.52 16.39 -14.20
CA VAL A 140 -33.74 17.19 -14.32
C VAL A 140 -34.05 17.83 -12.98
N HIS A 141 -34.12 19.16 -12.96
CA HIS A 141 -34.53 19.89 -11.78
C HIS A 141 -36.04 19.70 -11.54
N VAL A 142 -36.39 19.18 -10.36
CA VAL A 142 -37.79 19.00 -9.93
C VAL A 142 -37.96 19.70 -8.60
N SER A 143 -38.95 20.59 -8.51
CA SER A 143 -39.22 21.33 -7.28
C SER A 143 -39.56 20.35 -6.14
N GLY A 144 -38.81 20.44 -5.04
CA GLY A 144 -38.97 19.56 -3.87
C GLY A 144 -38.11 18.29 -3.87
N LEU A 145 -37.24 18.10 -4.86
CA LEU A 145 -36.23 17.04 -4.87
C LEU A 145 -34.89 17.58 -4.34
N GLU A 146 -34.38 16.98 -3.27
CA GLU A 146 -33.05 17.28 -2.71
C GLU A 146 -32.17 16.04 -2.79
N THR A 147 -30.86 16.25 -2.98
CA THR A 147 -29.87 15.17 -3.07
C THR A 147 -29.12 15.10 -1.74
N LEU A 148 -29.14 13.94 -1.09
CA LEU A 148 -28.39 13.66 0.13
C LEU A 148 -27.33 12.59 -0.16
N VAL A 149 -26.11 12.82 0.32
CA VAL A 149 -25.00 11.87 0.27
C VAL A 149 -24.70 11.46 1.71
N GLU A 150 -24.96 10.19 2.07
CA GLU A 150 -24.65 9.57 3.36
C GLU A 150 -23.44 8.64 3.28
#